data_AF-A0A6N7BXT4-F1
#
_entry.id   AF-A0A6N7BXT4-F1
#
_cell.length_a   1.000
_cell.length_b   1.000
_cell.length_c   1.000
_cell.angle_alpha   90.00
_cell.angle_beta   90.00
_cell.angle_gamma   90.00
#
_symmetry.space_group_name_H-M   'P 1'
#
loop_
_entity.id
_entity.type
_entity.pdbx_description
1 polymer ?
#
loop_
_entity_poly.entity_id
_entity_poly.type
_entity_poly.pdbx_seq_one_letter_code
_entity_poly.pdbx_strand_id
1 'polypeptide(L)'
;MKQAFNLRLATETIAKDAQQLGVSIEALENISIKVSAEIIQQPALQLVLTYEVTLPSQILANQLNWRTWQQIQVNFTDYLWEETCLECFIAGSEVDGSKINNEDIVASDQTEPHKIPLQQTTAYIEINASPDGRYALYQFESYRNPVTLPPVPLYETDGTTRASVGWNNHKDLTALSVASLLSSTSTVVQTPAHYERSFSLPITQLPNQQYAIANMNIEQIHPCVILWFGKTDLYFASGHASPPDFHNRDYWPKFEL
;
A
#
# COMPACT_ATOMS: atom_id res chain seq x y z
N MET A 1 3.53 -4.52 -17.97
CA MET A 1 3.64 -3.05 -17.85
C MET A 1 3.94 -2.76 -16.39
N LYS A 2 4.90 -1.89 -16.05
CA LYS A 2 5.44 -1.80 -14.68
C LYS A 2 5.81 -0.37 -14.31
N GLN A 3 5.34 0.08 -13.14
CA GLN A 3 5.74 1.34 -12.51
C GLN A 3 6.35 1.05 -11.14
N ALA A 4 7.38 1.79 -10.77
CA ALA A 4 8.06 1.66 -9.47
C ALA A 4 7.90 2.95 -8.65
N PHE A 5 7.75 2.78 -7.35
CA PHE A 5 7.54 3.82 -6.35
C PHE A 5 8.61 3.68 -5.27
N ASN A 6 9.38 4.74 -5.04
CA ASN A 6 10.30 4.80 -3.91
C ASN A 6 9.60 5.55 -2.79
N LEU A 7 9.30 4.86 -1.69
CA LEU A 7 8.58 5.46 -0.58
C LEU A 7 9.55 6.16 0.36
N ARG A 8 9.08 7.25 0.96
CA ARG A 8 9.84 8.09 1.90
C ARG A 8 9.20 8.02 3.26
N LEU A 9 10.00 8.10 4.30
CA LEU A 9 9.54 8.18 5.68
C LEU A 9 8.86 9.54 5.93
N ALA A 10 7.72 9.54 6.62
CA ALA A 10 7.15 10.73 7.25
C ALA A 10 8.09 11.23 8.37
N THR A 11 8.40 12.53 8.38
CA THR A 11 9.53 13.05 9.19
C THR A 11 9.13 13.89 10.40
N GLU A 12 7.83 14.10 10.60
CA GLU A 12 7.26 14.95 11.66
C GLU A 12 7.72 14.53 13.06
N THR A 13 7.84 13.22 13.29
CA THR A 13 8.21 12.64 14.58
C THR A 13 9.59 11.98 14.59
N ILE A 14 10.38 12.12 13.51
CA ILE A 14 11.58 11.29 13.27
C ILE A 14 12.60 11.34 14.40
N ALA A 15 12.80 12.49 15.05
CA ALA A 15 13.73 12.62 16.16
C ALA A 15 13.27 11.83 17.40
N LYS A 16 11.97 11.86 17.68
CA LYS A 16 11.35 11.10 18.78
C LYS A 16 11.38 9.60 18.47
N ASP A 17 11.07 9.22 17.23
CA ASP A 17 11.02 7.83 16.80
C ASP A 17 12.42 7.20 16.82
N ALA A 18 13.44 7.92 16.34
CA ALA A 18 14.83 7.49 16.41
C ALA A 18 15.29 7.27 17.86
N GLN A 19 14.93 8.18 18.76
CA GLN A 19 15.22 8.04 20.18
C GLN A 19 14.53 6.81 20.79
N GLN A 20 13.26 6.56 20.47
CA GLN A 20 12.51 5.41 20.99
C GLN A 20 13.06 4.08 20.48
N LEU A 21 13.51 4.04 19.24
CA LEU A 21 14.08 2.85 18.59
C LEU A 21 15.56 2.62 18.91
N GLY A 22 16.20 3.58 19.58
CA GLY A 22 17.62 3.51 19.94
C GLY A 22 18.55 3.56 18.74
N VAL A 23 18.19 4.33 17.70
CA VAL A 23 18.97 4.48 16.46
C VAL A 23 19.18 5.96 16.12
N SER A 24 20.05 6.25 15.14
CA SER A 24 20.20 7.63 14.63
C SER A 24 19.03 8.01 13.71
N ILE A 25 18.79 9.32 13.54
CA ILE A 25 17.86 9.84 12.53
C ILE A 25 18.26 9.34 11.14
N GLU A 26 19.55 9.40 10.81
CA GLU A 26 20.10 8.89 9.55
C GLU A 26 19.77 7.39 9.32
N ALA A 27 19.75 6.58 10.38
CA ALA A 27 19.36 5.17 10.26
C ALA A 27 17.88 5.00 9.90
N LEU A 28 16.99 5.92 10.31
CA LEU A 28 15.59 5.91 9.88
C LEU A 28 15.43 6.43 8.45
N GLU A 29 16.16 7.49 8.08
CA GLU A 29 16.16 8.05 6.73
C GLU A 29 16.70 7.06 5.69
N ASN A 30 17.61 6.18 6.10
CA ASN A 30 18.20 5.14 5.25
C ASN A 30 17.36 3.85 5.16
N ILE A 31 16.15 3.80 5.75
CA ILE A 31 15.20 2.73 5.46
C ILE A 31 14.73 2.90 4.01
N SER A 32 15.02 1.90 3.18
CA SER A 32 14.65 1.91 1.76
C SER A 32 13.43 1.04 1.54
N ILE A 33 12.34 1.64 1.07
CA ILE A 33 11.15 0.91 0.63
C ILE A 33 10.87 1.21 -0.83
N LYS A 34 10.84 0.15 -1.64
CA LYS A 34 10.48 0.23 -3.05
C LYS A 34 9.26 -0.64 -3.27
N VAL A 35 8.28 -0.09 -3.99
CA VAL A 35 7.08 -0.82 -4.39
C VAL A 35 7.01 -0.84 -5.91
N SER A 36 6.72 -1.99 -6.51
CA SER A 36 6.39 -2.05 -7.92
C SER A 36 4.96 -2.47 -8.15
N ALA A 37 4.25 -1.72 -8.99
CA ALA A 37 2.94 -2.07 -9.53
C ALA A 37 3.12 -2.58 -10.96
N GLU A 38 2.70 -3.81 -11.23
CA GLU A 38 2.89 -4.47 -12.52
C GLU A 38 1.60 -5.12 -13.02
N ILE A 39 1.21 -4.79 -14.25
CA ILE A 39 0.11 -5.47 -14.95
C ILE A 39 0.69 -6.69 -15.65
N ILE A 40 0.24 -7.86 -15.20
CA ILE A 40 0.56 -9.17 -15.77
C ILE A 40 -0.65 -9.65 -16.57
N GLN A 41 -0.44 -10.04 -17.83
CA GLN A 41 -1.52 -10.46 -18.73
C GLN A 41 -1.80 -11.97 -18.71
N GLN A 42 -0.83 -12.79 -18.31
CA GLN A 42 -0.90 -14.25 -18.36
C GLN A 42 -0.30 -14.87 -17.08
N PRO A 43 -0.84 -15.97 -16.55
CA PRO A 43 -1.98 -16.76 -17.07
C PRO A 43 -3.35 -16.12 -16.83
N ALA A 44 -3.43 -15.13 -15.94
CA ALA A 44 -4.61 -14.32 -15.70
C ALA A 44 -4.23 -12.84 -15.69
N LEU A 45 -5.16 -11.99 -16.10
CA LEU A 45 -4.96 -10.54 -16.07
C LEU A 45 -5.06 -10.03 -14.64
N GLN A 46 -3.95 -9.50 -14.13
CA GLN A 46 -3.84 -9.08 -12.73
C GLN A 46 -2.92 -7.88 -12.56
N LEU A 47 -3.23 -7.07 -11.54
CA LEU A 47 -2.32 -6.07 -10.99
C LEU A 47 -1.52 -6.74 -9.87
N VAL A 48 -0.21 -6.74 -9.97
CA VAL A 48 0.71 -7.26 -8.95
C VAL A 48 1.39 -6.10 -8.24
N LEU A 49 1.36 -6.13 -6.92
CA LEU A 49 2.12 -5.24 -6.07
C LEU A 49 3.24 -6.04 -5.41
N THR A 50 4.46 -5.52 -5.47
CA THR A 50 5.64 -6.12 -4.81
C THR A 50 6.28 -5.06 -3.94
N TYR A 51 6.38 -5.34 -2.64
CA TYR A 51 6.98 -4.46 -1.64
C TYR A 51 8.33 -5.04 -1.25
N GLU A 52 9.38 -4.24 -1.44
CA GLU A 52 10.77 -4.53 -1.07
C GLU A 52 11.18 -3.55 0.03
N VAL A 53 11.48 -4.08 1.23
CA VAL A 53 11.88 -3.29 2.41
C VAL A 53 13.31 -3.66 2.78
N THR A 54 14.18 -2.66 2.88
CA THR A 54 15.57 -2.82 3.31
C THR A 54 15.84 -1.95 4.51
N LEU A 55 16.26 -2.58 5.61
CA LEU A 55 16.64 -1.90 6.85
C LEU A 55 18.16 -1.76 6.92
N PRO A 56 18.68 -0.56 7.24
CA PRO A 56 20.12 -0.30 7.23
C PRO A 56 20.85 -0.83 8.46
N SER A 57 20.14 -1.32 9.49
CA SER A 57 20.77 -1.83 10.72
C SER A 57 20.07 -3.05 11.29
N GLN A 58 20.86 -3.91 11.96
CA GLN A 58 20.33 -5.07 12.67
C GLN A 58 19.46 -4.67 13.88
N ILE A 59 19.68 -3.49 14.47
CA ILE A 59 18.86 -2.97 15.58
C ILE A 59 17.42 -2.77 15.13
N LEU A 60 17.22 -2.20 13.94
CA LEU A 60 15.90 -2.07 13.33
C LEU A 60 15.32 -3.43 12.96
N ALA A 61 16.13 -4.30 12.33
CA ALA A 61 15.69 -5.63 11.92
C ALA A 61 15.21 -6.51 13.09
N ASN A 62 15.85 -6.41 14.25
CA ASN A 62 15.45 -7.15 15.45
C ASN A 62 14.16 -6.63 16.10
N GLN A 63 13.78 -5.38 15.82
CA GLN A 63 12.59 -4.73 16.38
C GLN A 63 11.40 -4.76 15.42
N LEU A 64 11.64 -4.86 14.11
CA LEU A 64 10.59 -4.89 13.10
C LEU A 64 9.71 -6.13 13.30
N ASN A 65 8.41 -5.89 13.44
CA ASN A 65 7.43 -6.96 13.39
C ASN A 65 7.09 -7.30 11.94
N TRP A 66 7.97 -8.08 11.29
CA TRP A 66 7.70 -8.68 10.00
C TRP A 66 7.23 -10.11 10.19
N ARG A 67 5.91 -10.30 10.31
CA ARG A 67 5.35 -11.62 10.59
C ARG A 67 5.65 -12.61 9.47
N THR A 68 6.03 -13.83 9.86
CA THR A 68 6.24 -14.95 8.95
C THR A 68 4.96 -15.27 8.21
N TRP A 69 5.07 -15.53 6.90
CA TRP A 69 3.91 -15.88 6.08
C TRP A 69 3.33 -17.24 6.49
N GLN A 70 2.00 -17.33 6.57
CA GLN A 70 1.31 -18.56 6.92
C GLN A 70 0.06 -18.75 6.08
N GLN A 71 0.03 -19.81 5.25
CA GLN A 71 -1.12 -20.13 4.40
C GLN A 71 -2.44 -20.20 5.18
N ILE A 72 -2.41 -20.71 6.42
CA ILE A 72 -3.60 -20.85 7.28
C ILE A 72 -4.17 -19.51 7.76
N GLN A 73 -3.39 -18.42 7.69
CA GLN A 73 -3.81 -17.08 8.07
C GLN A 73 -4.36 -16.28 6.90
N VAL A 74 -4.28 -16.79 5.66
CA VAL A 74 -4.74 -16.06 4.48
C VAL A 74 -6.27 -15.94 4.51
N ASN A 75 -6.75 -14.80 5.01
CA ASN A 75 -8.17 -14.47 5.13
C ASN A 75 -8.37 -12.96 5.13
N PHE A 76 -9.63 -12.55 4.97
CA PHE A 76 -10.03 -11.18 5.20
C PHE A 76 -9.98 -10.86 6.71
N THR A 77 -9.22 -9.85 7.13
CA THR A 77 -9.09 -9.40 8.52
C THR A 77 -9.07 -7.88 8.60
N ASP A 78 -9.93 -7.29 9.42
CA ASP A 78 -9.97 -5.84 9.64
C ASP A 78 -8.84 -5.34 10.55
N TYR A 79 -8.62 -4.01 10.56
CA TYR A 79 -7.68 -3.32 11.46
C TYR A 79 -6.19 -3.65 11.25
N LEU A 80 -5.80 -4.06 10.03
CA LEU A 80 -4.40 -4.39 9.73
C LEU A 80 -3.47 -3.18 9.79
N TRP A 81 -3.99 -1.95 9.69
CA TRP A 81 -3.22 -0.72 9.85
C TRP A 81 -2.67 -0.51 11.28
N GLU A 82 -3.09 -1.32 12.27
CA GLU A 82 -2.56 -1.28 13.64
C GLU A 82 -1.24 -2.05 13.82
N GLU A 83 -0.70 -2.62 12.73
CA GLU A 83 0.55 -3.37 12.70
C GLU A 83 1.34 -3.10 11.41
N THR A 84 2.39 -3.88 11.14
CA THR A 84 3.10 -3.79 9.86
C THR A 84 2.14 -4.10 8.73
N CYS A 85 1.83 -3.09 7.91
CA CYS A 85 0.81 -3.14 6.88
C CYS A 85 1.37 -2.64 5.55
N LEU A 86 1.18 -3.43 4.50
CA LEU A 86 1.51 -3.10 3.12
C LEU A 86 0.22 -2.59 2.49
N GLU A 87 0.14 -1.30 2.26
CA GLU A 87 -1.09 -0.63 1.84
C GLU A 87 -1.01 -0.15 0.39
N CYS A 88 -2.15 -0.13 -0.28
CA CYS A 88 -2.25 0.47 -1.61
C CYS A 88 -3.62 1.10 -1.81
N PHE A 89 -3.63 2.37 -2.20
CA PHE A 89 -4.85 3.07 -2.56
C PHE A 89 -4.96 3.22 -4.06
N ILE A 90 -6.15 3.00 -4.60
CA ILE A 90 -6.43 3.04 -6.04
C ILE A 90 -7.63 3.95 -6.27
N ALA A 91 -7.49 4.90 -7.19
CA ALA A 91 -8.58 5.78 -7.62
C ALA A 91 -8.59 5.97 -9.13
N GLY A 92 -9.77 6.31 -9.63
CA GLY A 92 -10.00 6.79 -10.98
C GLY A 92 -11.50 7.00 -11.23
N SER A 93 -11.88 7.20 -12.49
CA SER A 93 -13.29 7.34 -12.84
C SER A 93 -14.03 6.00 -12.75
N GLU A 94 -15.35 6.06 -12.53
CA GLU A 94 -16.21 4.90 -12.76
C GLU A 94 -16.20 4.52 -14.25
N VAL A 95 -16.34 3.23 -14.54
CA VAL A 95 -16.46 2.72 -15.91
C VAL A 95 -17.84 3.06 -16.44
N ASP A 96 -17.88 3.81 -17.55
CA ASP A 96 -19.11 4.34 -18.16
C ASP A 96 -20.04 3.18 -18.59
N GLY A 97 -21.18 3.05 -17.90
CA GLY A 97 -22.11 1.91 -18.02
C GLY A 97 -22.96 1.66 -16.77
N SER A 98 -22.55 2.19 -15.61
CA SER A 98 -23.26 2.14 -14.33
C SER A 98 -23.96 3.46 -13.97
N LYS A 99 -24.43 4.24 -14.96
CA LYS A 99 -25.22 5.46 -14.68
C LYS A 99 -26.58 5.05 -14.09
N ILE A 100 -26.69 5.06 -12.77
CA ILE A 100 -27.91 5.51 -12.13
C ILE A 100 -27.86 7.03 -12.20
N ASN A 101 -28.86 7.62 -12.84
CA ASN A 101 -29.01 9.04 -13.15
C ASN A 101 -28.56 9.96 -12.00
N ASN A 102 -27.36 10.52 -12.09
CA ASN A 102 -27.11 11.85 -11.52
C ASN A 102 -27.28 12.83 -12.67
N GLU A 103 -28.49 13.39 -12.74
CA GLU A 103 -28.82 14.50 -13.63
C GLU A 103 -27.78 15.62 -13.47
N ASP A 104 -27.22 16.03 -14.60
CA ASP A 104 -26.74 17.37 -14.91
C ASP A 104 -26.03 18.15 -13.79
N ILE A 105 -24.72 17.95 -13.63
CA ILE A 105 -23.85 19.07 -13.23
C ILE A 105 -23.57 19.89 -14.49
N VAL A 106 -24.53 20.75 -14.81
CA VAL A 106 -24.36 21.84 -15.77
C VAL A 106 -23.17 22.68 -15.32
N ALA A 107 -22.19 22.83 -16.19
CA ALA A 107 -21.16 23.86 -16.09
C ALA A 107 -21.85 25.23 -16.10
N SER A 108 -22.14 25.76 -14.91
CA SER A 108 -22.51 27.15 -14.74
C SER A 108 -21.26 27.93 -14.36
N ASP A 109 -20.91 28.83 -15.28
CA ASP A 109 -19.90 29.85 -15.18
C ASP A 109 -20.23 30.76 -13.98
N GLN A 110 -19.66 30.48 -12.80
CA GLN A 110 -19.71 31.37 -11.64
C GLN A 110 -18.35 31.41 -10.94
N THR A 111 -17.80 32.62 -10.93
CA THR A 111 -16.71 33.14 -10.09
C THR A 111 -16.78 32.66 -8.63
N GLU A 112 -15.63 32.19 -8.11
CA GLU A 112 -15.29 31.64 -6.77
C GLU A 112 -16.01 32.26 -5.54
N PRO A 113 -16.17 31.57 -4.37
CA PRO A 113 -15.18 30.67 -3.75
C PRO A 113 -15.77 29.53 -2.88
N HIS A 114 -16.08 28.36 -3.46
CA HIS A 114 -16.18 27.09 -2.71
C HIS A 114 -15.97 25.93 -3.69
N LYS A 115 -14.76 25.80 -4.25
CA LYS A 115 -14.38 24.52 -4.86
C LYS A 115 -14.29 23.52 -3.73
N ILE A 116 -15.33 22.70 -3.58
CA ILE A 116 -15.23 21.43 -2.88
C ILE A 116 -14.03 20.72 -3.52
N PRO A 117 -12.93 20.47 -2.78
CA PRO A 117 -11.74 19.87 -3.37
C PRO A 117 -12.12 18.54 -4.03
N LEU A 118 -11.53 18.23 -5.19
CA LEU A 118 -11.79 17.00 -5.96
C LEU A 118 -11.70 15.71 -5.10
N GLN A 119 -10.96 15.79 -3.99
CA GLN A 119 -10.81 14.77 -2.95
C GLN A 119 -12.12 14.36 -2.25
N GLN A 120 -13.07 15.29 -2.11
CA GLN A 120 -14.29 15.08 -1.32
C GLN A 120 -15.42 14.40 -2.10
N THR A 121 -15.26 14.16 -3.41
CA THR A 121 -16.37 13.69 -4.25
C THR A 121 -16.07 12.42 -5.04
N THR A 122 -14.92 11.79 -4.80
CA THR A 122 -14.45 10.73 -5.69
C THR A 122 -14.08 9.47 -4.92
N ALA A 123 -14.73 8.37 -5.33
CA ALA A 123 -14.53 7.07 -4.74
C ALA A 123 -13.10 6.56 -4.92
N TYR A 124 -12.66 5.72 -3.99
CA TYR A 124 -11.38 5.02 -4.08
C TYR A 124 -11.45 3.69 -3.35
N ILE A 125 -10.48 2.83 -3.66
CA ILE A 125 -10.27 1.54 -3.03
C ILE A 125 -9.02 1.62 -2.16
N GLU A 126 -9.07 0.98 -1.00
CA GLU A 126 -7.92 0.75 -0.13
C GLU A 126 -7.67 -0.75 -0.02
N ILE A 127 -6.42 -1.15 -0.13
CA ILE A 127 -5.97 -2.54 0.04
C ILE A 127 -4.96 -2.55 1.17
N ASN A 128 -5.23 -3.33 2.21
CA ASN A 128 -4.35 -3.50 3.36
C ASN A 128 -3.91 -4.95 3.45
N ALA A 129 -2.60 -5.19 3.51
CA ALA A 129 -2.04 -6.54 3.51
C ALA A 129 -0.96 -6.68 4.59
N SER A 130 -1.13 -7.64 5.49
CA SER A 130 -0.12 -8.00 6.49
C SER A 130 0.87 -9.00 5.90
N PRO A 131 2.18 -8.93 6.23
CA PRO A 131 3.18 -9.87 5.74
C PRO A 131 2.90 -11.36 6.02
N ASP A 132 2.01 -11.67 6.98
CA ASP A 132 1.64 -13.04 7.33
C ASP A 132 0.59 -13.69 6.41
N GLY A 133 -0.05 -12.92 5.52
CA GLY A 133 -1.05 -13.41 4.58
C GLY A 133 -2.46 -12.85 4.79
N ARG A 134 -2.73 -12.21 5.93
CA ARG A 134 -4.01 -11.53 6.17
C ARG A 134 -4.14 -10.31 5.26
N TYR A 135 -5.36 -10.01 4.83
CA TYR A 135 -5.65 -8.85 3.98
C TYR A 135 -7.01 -8.23 4.29
N ALA A 136 -7.23 -7.00 3.85
CA ALA A 136 -8.55 -6.38 3.73
C ALA A 136 -8.58 -5.48 2.51
N LEU A 137 -9.73 -5.39 1.87
CA LEU A 137 -9.98 -4.46 0.77
C LEU A 137 -11.23 -3.69 1.12
N TYR A 138 -11.16 -2.37 1.00
CA TYR A 138 -12.23 -1.46 1.37
C TYR A 138 -12.59 -0.56 0.19
N GLN A 139 -13.84 -0.12 0.18
CA GLN A 139 -14.33 0.90 -0.73
C GLN A 139 -14.73 2.15 0.06
N PHE A 140 -14.39 3.29 -0.50
CA PHE A 140 -14.78 4.60 0.01
C PHE A 140 -15.47 5.37 -1.11
N GLU A 141 -16.55 6.07 -0.76
CA GLU A 141 -17.30 6.95 -1.67
C GLU A 141 -16.56 8.27 -1.90
N SER A 142 -15.78 8.70 -0.90
CA SER A 142 -14.91 9.88 -0.94
C SER A 142 -13.93 9.84 0.24
N TYR A 143 -13.10 10.87 0.40
CA TYR A 143 -12.14 10.98 1.52
C TYR A 143 -12.72 10.52 2.86
N ARG A 144 -12.26 9.35 3.35
CA ARG A 144 -12.67 8.68 4.60
C ARG A 144 -14.19 8.52 4.79
N ASN A 145 -14.95 8.48 3.70
CA ASN A 145 -16.40 8.30 3.71
C ASN A 145 -16.78 6.94 3.07
N PRO A 146 -17.59 6.11 3.74
CA PRO A 146 -18.21 6.32 5.05
C PRO A 146 -17.18 6.31 6.19
N VAL A 147 -17.44 7.10 7.24
CA VAL A 147 -16.58 7.21 8.44
C VAL A 147 -16.73 6.02 9.41
N THR A 148 -17.36 4.93 8.97
CA THR A 148 -17.64 3.74 9.78
C THR A 148 -16.39 2.86 9.93
N LEU A 149 -16.19 2.31 11.13
CA LEU A 149 -15.13 1.34 11.41
C LEU A 149 -15.72 -0.02 11.81
N PRO A 150 -15.28 -1.15 11.21
CA PRO A 150 -14.33 -1.20 10.09
C PRO A 150 -14.94 -0.57 8.80
N PRO A 151 -14.11 -0.10 7.85
CA PRO A 151 -14.61 0.44 6.59
C PRO A 151 -15.42 -0.60 5.80
N VAL A 152 -16.22 -0.13 4.85
CA VAL A 152 -17.06 -1.01 4.03
C VAL A 152 -16.16 -1.90 3.17
N PRO A 153 -16.26 -3.24 3.26
CA PRO A 153 -15.48 -4.14 2.43
C PRO A 153 -15.77 -3.91 0.94
N LEU A 154 -14.73 -4.05 0.11
CA LEU A 154 -14.90 -4.16 -1.33
C LEU A 154 -15.51 -5.53 -1.65
N TYR A 155 -16.57 -5.53 -2.46
CA TYR A 155 -17.23 -6.74 -2.92
C TYR A 155 -16.90 -7.03 -4.39
N GLU A 156 -16.93 -8.30 -4.75
CA GLU A 156 -16.91 -8.74 -6.14
C GLU A 156 -18.21 -8.34 -6.86
N THR A 157 -18.28 -8.59 -8.17
CA THR A 157 -19.44 -8.23 -9.00
C THR A 157 -20.77 -8.87 -8.57
N ASP A 158 -20.73 -9.90 -7.72
CA ASP A 158 -21.93 -10.53 -7.16
C ASP A 158 -22.55 -9.73 -5.98
N GLY A 159 -21.85 -8.69 -5.49
CA GLY A 159 -22.27 -7.84 -4.38
C GLY A 159 -22.29 -8.52 -3.01
N THR A 160 -21.80 -9.76 -2.88
CA THR A 160 -21.87 -10.55 -1.64
C THR A 160 -20.55 -11.20 -1.24
N THR A 161 -19.71 -11.57 -2.21
CA THR A 161 -18.38 -12.11 -1.97
C THR A 161 -17.40 -10.97 -1.77
N ARG A 162 -16.65 -10.98 -0.66
CA ARG A 162 -15.60 -9.98 -0.42
C ARG A 162 -14.47 -10.20 -1.42
N ALA A 163 -13.99 -9.12 -2.02
CA ALA A 163 -12.83 -9.15 -2.89
C ALA A 163 -11.60 -9.67 -2.12
N SER A 164 -10.72 -10.37 -2.84
CA SER A 164 -9.56 -11.05 -2.27
C SER A 164 -8.27 -10.71 -3.02
N VAL A 165 -7.14 -10.93 -2.36
CA VAL A 165 -5.82 -10.85 -2.99
C VAL A 165 -5.21 -12.25 -3.19
N GLY A 166 -4.48 -12.43 -4.27
CA GLY A 166 -3.64 -13.61 -4.50
C GLY A 166 -2.22 -13.36 -4.00
N TRP A 167 -1.72 -14.14 -3.05
CA TRP A 167 -0.34 -14.01 -2.58
C TRP A 167 0.66 -14.61 -3.57
N ASN A 168 1.66 -13.82 -3.96
CA ASN A 168 2.78 -14.21 -4.81
C ASN A 168 4.04 -14.38 -3.95
N ASN A 169 4.98 -15.24 -4.35
CA ASN A 169 6.24 -15.45 -3.63
C ASN A 169 6.08 -15.86 -2.15
N HIS A 170 5.31 -16.91 -1.86
CA HIS A 170 5.14 -17.51 -0.53
C HIS A 170 6.39 -18.23 0.03
N LYS A 171 7.56 -18.08 -0.62
CA LYS A 171 8.83 -18.58 -0.07
C LYS A 171 9.44 -17.48 0.76
N ASP A 172 9.60 -17.73 2.06
CA ASP A 172 10.37 -16.87 2.94
C ASP A 172 11.78 -16.70 2.37
N LEU A 173 12.04 -15.54 1.78
CA LEU A 173 13.40 -15.00 1.61
C LEU A 173 13.89 -14.50 2.97
N THR A 174 13.72 -15.28 4.03
CA THR A 174 14.37 -15.00 5.31
C THR A 174 15.86 -15.24 5.13
N ALA A 175 16.59 -14.14 5.00
CA ALA A 175 18.05 -14.04 5.13
C ALA A 175 18.86 -14.98 4.21
N LEU A 176 19.35 -14.43 3.10
CA LEU A 176 20.66 -14.84 2.57
C LEU A 176 21.76 -14.47 3.60
N SER A 177 21.80 -15.18 4.73
CA SER A 177 22.91 -15.23 5.66
C SER A 177 23.44 -16.66 5.80
N VAL A 178 23.44 -17.43 4.70
CA VAL A 178 24.19 -18.69 4.62
C VAL A 178 25.54 -18.41 3.97
N ALA A 179 26.39 -17.69 4.69
CA ALA A 179 27.82 -17.80 4.54
C ALA A 179 28.49 -17.42 5.86
N SER A 180 29.41 -18.28 6.31
CA SER A 180 30.29 -18.08 7.45
C SER A 180 29.78 -18.52 8.84
N LEU A 181 29.45 -19.80 8.98
CA LEU A 181 29.68 -20.53 10.26
C LEU A 181 31.13 -21.01 10.42
N LEU A 182 32.05 -20.61 9.54
CA LEU A 182 33.48 -20.94 9.61
C LEU A 182 34.34 -19.79 9.04
N SER A 183 34.34 -18.62 9.68
CA SER A 183 35.46 -17.68 9.52
C SER A 183 35.65 -16.89 10.80
N SER A 184 36.64 -17.31 11.57
CA SER A 184 37.18 -16.60 12.71
C SER A 184 38.00 -15.40 12.23
N THR A 185 37.32 -14.35 11.75
CA THR A 185 37.88 -12.99 11.63
C THR A 185 36.76 -11.97 11.87
N SER A 186 36.88 -11.23 12.97
CA SER A 186 35.88 -10.26 13.43
C SER A 186 36.00 -8.96 12.65
N THR A 187 35.25 -8.87 11.55
CA THR A 187 34.76 -7.62 10.97
C THR A 187 33.33 -7.93 10.55
N VAL A 188 32.38 -7.64 11.44
CA VAL A 188 30.95 -7.80 11.16
C VAL A 188 30.59 -6.78 10.10
N VAL A 189 30.66 -7.17 8.83
CA VAL A 189 29.99 -6.45 7.76
C VAL A 189 28.50 -6.58 8.07
N GLN A 190 27.91 -5.52 8.61
CA GLN A 190 26.47 -5.47 8.87
C GLN A 190 25.77 -5.48 7.51
N THR A 191 25.34 -6.65 7.06
CA THR A 191 24.50 -6.78 5.88
C THR A 191 23.13 -6.19 6.20
N PRO A 192 22.58 -5.31 5.34
CA PRO A 192 21.22 -4.81 5.49
C PRO A 192 20.21 -5.98 5.54
N ALA A 193 19.20 -5.87 6.40
CA ALA A 193 18.12 -6.84 6.43
C ALA A 193 17.13 -6.52 5.30
N HIS A 194 16.77 -7.51 4.51
CA HIS A 194 15.89 -7.37 3.36
C HIS A 194 14.64 -8.23 3.53
N TYR A 195 13.49 -7.63 3.21
CA TYR A 195 12.18 -8.26 3.31
C TYR A 195 11.39 -7.99 2.03
N GLU A 196 10.68 -9.01 1.54
CA GLU A 196 9.85 -8.91 0.35
C GLU A 196 8.49 -9.57 0.60
N ARG A 197 7.43 -8.94 0.11
CA ARG A 197 6.11 -9.55 -0.06
C ARG A 197 5.47 -9.07 -1.35
N SER A 198 4.69 -9.95 -1.98
CA SER A 198 3.94 -9.60 -3.17
C SER A 198 2.55 -10.21 -3.13
N PHE A 199 1.57 -9.46 -3.60
CA PHE A 199 0.21 -9.92 -3.79
C PHE A 199 -0.35 -9.35 -5.08
N SER A 200 -1.43 -9.95 -5.57
CA SER A 200 -2.10 -9.55 -6.80
C SER A 200 -3.60 -9.43 -6.63
N LEU A 201 -4.20 -8.62 -7.49
CA LEU A 201 -5.64 -8.50 -7.64
C LEU A 201 -6.04 -8.77 -9.08
N PRO A 202 -7.16 -9.47 -9.31
CA PRO A 202 -7.73 -9.57 -10.64
C PRO A 202 -8.19 -8.18 -11.10
N ILE A 203 -7.97 -7.89 -12.39
CA ILE A 203 -8.41 -6.63 -13.02
C ILE A 203 -9.13 -6.93 -14.33
N THR A 204 -9.95 -5.99 -14.78
CA THR A 204 -10.60 -6.04 -16.09
C THR A 204 -9.85 -5.16 -17.08
N GLN A 205 -9.66 -5.65 -18.30
CA GLN A 205 -9.16 -4.82 -19.40
C GLN A 205 -10.34 -4.10 -20.08
N LEU A 206 -10.16 -2.80 -20.26
CA LEU A 206 -11.09 -1.90 -20.94
C LEU A 206 -10.51 -1.47 -22.30
N PRO A 207 -11.30 -0.79 -23.15
CA PRO A 207 -10.78 -0.19 -24.38
C PRO A 207 -9.56 0.70 -24.14
N ASN A 208 -8.76 0.92 -25.18
CA ASN A 208 -7.56 1.77 -25.13
C ASN A 208 -6.53 1.37 -24.06
N GLN A 209 -6.42 0.07 -23.76
CA GLN A 209 -5.50 -0.47 -22.75
C GLN A 209 -5.71 0.13 -21.35
N GLN A 210 -6.93 0.60 -21.05
CA GLN A 210 -7.32 0.96 -19.70
C GLN A 210 -7.60 -0.29 -18.88
N TYR A 211 -7.50 -0.17 -17.57
CA TYR A 211 -7.72 -1.27 -16.63
C TYR A 211 -8.62 -0.81 -15.50
N ALA A 212 -9.43 -1.73 -14.97
CA ALA A 212 -10.32 -1.45 -13.86
C ALA A 212 -10.33 -2.54 -12.79
N ILE A 213 -10.59 -2.12 -11.55
CA ILE A 213 -10.90 -2.97 -10.40
C ILE A 213 -12.29 -2.61 -9.93
N ALA A 214 -13.18 -3.59 -9.80
CA ALA A 214 -14.55 -3.39 -9.30
C ALA A 214 -15.28 -2.18 -9.94
N ASN A 215 -15.22 -2.05 -11.27
CA ASN A 215 -15.79 -0.95 -12.07
C ASN A 215 -15.16 0.44 -11.87
N MET A 216 -13.99 0.53 -11.24
CA MET A 216 -13.20 1.75 -11.13
C MET A 216 -11.97 1.68 -12.02
N ASN A 217 -11.81 2.64 -12.92
CA ASN A 217 -10.59 2.81 -13.70
C ASN A 217 -9.39 3.03 -12.78
N ILE A 218 -8.26 2.43 -13.15
CA ILE A 218 -7.00 2.63 -12.43
C ILE A 218 -6.29 3.84 -13.04
N GLU A 219 -6.44 5.01 -12.41
CA GLU A 219 -5.81 6.27 -12.84
C GLU A 219 -4.70 6.73 -11.89
N GLN A 220 -4.86 6.46 -10.60
CA GLN A 220 -3.89 6.75 -9.56
C GLN A 220 -3.67 5.49 -8.72
N ILE A 221 -2.42 5.22 -8.39
CA ILE A 221 -2.02 4.17 -7.45
C ILE A 221 -1.09 4.80 -6.42
N HIS A 222 -1.44 4.69 -5.15
CA HIS A 222 -0.69 5.22 -4.03
C HIS A 222 -0.29 4.09 -3.07
N PRO A 223 0.84 3.40 -3.34
CA PRO A 223 1.34 2.40 -2.42
C PRO A 223 1.94 3.08 -1.19
N CYS A 224 1.58 2.57 -0.02
CA CYS A 224 2.01 3.05 1.29
C CYS A 224 2.47 1.86 2.14
N VAL A 225 3.25 2.13 3.19
CA VAL A 225 3.67 1.11 4.16
C VAL A 225 3.64 1.70 5.55
N ILE A 226 3.06 0.94 6.47
CA ILE A 226 3.25 1.11 7.91
C ILE A 226 4.24 0.04 8.36
N LEU A 227 5.38 0.43 8.91
CA LEU A 227 6.31 -0.51 9.55
C LEU A 227 6.15 -0.42 11.06
N TRP A 228 5.77 -1.52 11.70
CA TRP A 228 5.59 -1.58 13.14
C TRP A 228 6.81 -2.17 13.84
N PHE A 229 7.45 -1.37 14.69
CA PHE A 229 8.61 -1.76 15.51
C PHE A 229 8.18 -1.99 16.98
N GLY A 230 7.00 -2.58 17.19
CA GLY A 230 6.47 -2.96 18.50
C GLY A 230 5.83 -1.83 19.31
N LYS A 231 6.44 -0.64 19.39
CA LYS A 231 5.84 0.54 20.04
C LYS A 231 5.88 1.81 19.21
N THR A 232 6.62 1.77 18.10
CA THR A 232 6.78 2.87 17.17
C THR A 232 6.38 2.38 15.80
N ASP A 233 5.49 3.11 15.17
CA ASP A 233 5.00 2.97 13.81
C ASP A 233 5.67 4.01 12.92
N LEU A 234 6.22 3.55 11.79
CA LEU A 234 6.82 4.43 10.79
C LEU A 234 6.00 4.38 9.51
N TYR A 235 5.66 5.55 8.98
CA TYR A 235 4.76 5.72 7.84
C TYR A 235 5.54 6.07 6.58
N PHE A 236 5.33 5.31 5.51
CA PHE A 236 6.04 5.48 4.24
C PHE A 236 5.06 5.63 3.07
N ALA A 237 5.29 6.65 2.24
CA ALA A 237 4.54 6.88 1.01
C ALA A 237 5.42 7.64 0.00
N SER A 238 5.00 7.70 -1.27
CA SER A 238 5.72 8.49 -2.29
C SER A 238 5.61 10.01 -2.03
N GLY A 239 4.53 10.43 -1.37
CA GLY A 239 4.28 11.80 -0.91
C GLY A 239 3.42 11.76 0.35
N HIS A 240 3.58 12.76 1.22
CA HIS A 240 2.93 12.82 2.54
C HIS A 240 2.18 14.12 2.74
N ALA A 241 0.96 14.01 3.29
CA ALA A 241 0.34 15.07 4.05
C ALA A 241 1.08 15.31 5.38
N SER A 242 0.85 16.46 6.01
CA SER A 242 1.36 16.73 7.35
C SER A 242 0.20 17.18 8.27
N PRO A 243 -0.22 16.34 9.25
CA PRO A 243 0.34 15.03 9.61
C PRO A 243 0.12 13.96 8.53
N PRO A 244 0.84 12.82 8.58
CA PRO A 244 0.71 11.73 7.61
C PRO A 244 -0.73 11.25 7.50
N ASP A 245 -1.23 11.21 6.27
CA ASP A 245 -2.58 10.80 5.94
C ASP A 245 -2.59 10.18 4.54
N PHE A 246 -2.55 8.85 4.46
CA PHE A 246 -2.52 8.14 3.19
C PHE A 246 -3.81 8.29 2.37
N HIS A 247 -4.92 8.69 3.00
CA HIS A 247 -6.18 8.94 2.31
C HIS A 247 -6.19 10.27 1.54
N ASN A 248 -5.19 11.14 1.77
CA ASN A 248 -5.11 12.45 1.13
C ASN A 248 -4.68 12.33 -0.34
N ARG A 249 -5.67 12.35 -1.24
CA ARG A 249 -5.50 12.16 -2.69
C ARG A 249 -4.60 13.17 -3.39
N ASP A 250 -4.30 14.32 -2.79
CA ASP A 250 -3.41 15.33 -3.39
C ASP A 250 -1.97 14.82 -3.51
N TYR A 251 -1.62 13.80 -2.72
CA TYR A 251 -0.30 13.19 -2.70
C TYR A 251 -0.21 11.91 -3.53
N TRP A 252 -1.30 11.50 -4.19
CA TRP A 252 -1.35 10.25 -4.93
C TRP A 252 -0.79 10.44 -6.35
N PRO A 253 0.27 9.71 -6.73
CA PRO A 253 0.81 9.81 -8.07
C PRO A 253 -0.15 9.23 -9.10
N LYS A 254 -0.06 9.73 -10.33
CA LYS A 254 -0.73 9.09 -11.46
C LYS A 254 -0.10 7.72 -11.72
N PHE A 255 -0.95 6.78 -12.14
CA PHE A 255 -0.51 5.52 -12.68
C PHE A 255 -0.34 5.69 -14.19
N GLU A 256 0.92 5.75 -14.62
CA GLU A 256 1.28 5.93 -16.01
C GLU A 256 1.34 4.56 -16.68
N LEU A 257 0.35 4.29 -17.54
CA LEU A 257 0.23 3.07 -18.34
C LEU A 257 1.28 3.05 -19.48
#